data_AF-A0AAW2DGD4-F1
#
_entry.id   AF-A0AAW2DGD4-F1
#
_cell.length_a   1.000
_cell.length_b   1.000
_cell.length_c   1.000
_cell.angle_alpha   90.00
_cell.angle_beta   90.00
_cell.angle_gamma   90.00
#
_symmetry.space_group_name_H-M   'P 1'
#
loop_
_entity.id
_entity.type
_entity.pdbx_description
1 polymer ?
#
loop_
_entity_poly.entity_id
_entity_poly.type
_entity_poly.pdbx_seq_one_letter_code
_entity_poly.pdbx_strand_id
1 'polypeptide(L)'
;EIELITSLPLGRGSSNDKLIWPHVSLGIYSVKLGYNFLSKEKVSASLDNFQAPQLQGLWKQIWTCKVPNKVGNFLWRGCKNAFPVKTNLVRRNVLAKDVCDHCKQLPGDTLHAV
;
A
#
# COMPACT_ATOMS: atom_id res chain seq x y z
N GLU A 1 32.23 -1.44 33.97
CA GLU A 1 31.45 -0.65 32.99
C GLU A 1 32.29 0.41 32.29
N ILE A 2 33.05 1.25 33.03
CA ILE A 2 33.95 2.27 32.46
C ILE A 2 35.05 1.66 31.55
N GLU A 3 35.62 0.51 31.92
CA GLU A 3 36.68 -0.16 31.15
C GLU A 3 36.24 -0.67 29.76
N LEU A 4 34.94 -0.94 29.58
CA LEU A 4 34.38 -1.37 28.29
C LEU A 4 34.25 -0.21 27.31
N ILE A 5 34.11 1.02 27.82
CA ILE A 5 33.99 2.23 27.00
C ILE A 5 35.37 2.65 26.49
N THR A 6 36.41 2.50 27.30
CA THR A 6 37.80 2.82 26.92
C THR A 6 38.46 1.78 26.00
N SER A 7 37.92 0.56 25.91
CA SER A 7 38.44 -0.48 25.02
C SER A 7 37.95 -0.36 23.57
N LEU A 8 36.94 0.47 23.31
CA LEU A 8 36.48 0.77 21.96
C LEU A 8 37.58 1.54 21.22
N PRO A 9 38.11 0.98 20.11
CA PRO A 9 39.11 1.67 19.32
C PRO A 9 38.47 2.93 18.71
N LEU A 10 38.80 4.09 19.26
CA LEU A 10 38.49 5.37 18.64
C LEU A 10 39.24 5.41 17.31
N GLY A 11 38.49 5.49 16.21
CA GLY A 11 39.07 5.53 14.86
C GLY A 11 40.14 6.61 14.77
N ARG A 12 41.39 6.21 14.53
CA ARG A 12 42.49 7.13 14.26
C ARG A 12 42.33 7.68 12.85
N GLY A 13 41.72 8.85 12.72
CA GLY A 13 41.71 9.58 11.47
C GLY A 13 40.63 10.65 11.47
N SER A 14 41.00 11.86 11.06
CA SER A 14 40.04 12.91 10.69
C SER A 14 39.32 12.54 9.39
N SER A 15 38.65 11.40 9.37
CA SER A 15 37.76 11.03 8.29
C SER A 15 36.46 11.79 8.47
N ASN A 16 36.11 12.60 7.48
CA ASN A 16 34.82 13.29 7.47
C ASN A 16 33.67 12.28 7.55
N ASP A 17 32.64 12.62 8.32
CA ASP A 17 31.40 11.86 8.40
C ASP A 17 30.79 11.67 7.01
N LYS A 18 30.24 10.48 6.76
CA LYS A 18 29.56 10.14 5.51
C LYS A 18 28.13 9.72 5.80
N LEU A 19 27.20 10.28 5.03
CA LEU A 19 25.83 9.80 5.02
C LEU A 19 25.78 8.43 4.32
N ILE A 20 25.35 7.41 5.05
CA ILE A 20 25.22 6.03 4.57
C ILE A 20 23.77 5.60 4.73
N TRP A 21 23.15 5.14 3.65
CA TRP A 21 21.83 4.54 3.67
C TRP A 21 21.93 3.04 4.01
N PRO A 22 21.42 2.59 5.18
CA PRO A 22 21.70 1.24 5.70
C PRO A 22 21.05 0.10 4.90
N HIS A 23 20.04 0.39 4.08
CA HIS A 23 19.30 -0.63 3.33
C HIS A 23 19.95 -1.03 1.99
N VAL A 24 21.18 -0.56 1.72
CA VAL A 24 21.91 -0.81 0.47
C VAL A 24 23.39 -1.07 0.79
N SER A 25 23.97 -2.10 0.17
CA SER A 25 25.37 -2.49 0.39
C SER A 25 26.39 -1.40 0.04
N LEU A 26 26.08 -0.56 -0.96
CA LEU A 26 26.91 0.58 -1.36
C LEU A 26 26.70 1.82 -0.48
N GLY A 27 25.69 1.83 0.39
CA GLY A 27 25.39 2.97 1.26
C GLY A 27 24.87 4.23 0.55
N ILE A 28 24.76 4.22 -0.78
CA ILE A 28 24.33 5.40 -1.56
C ILE A 28 22.80 5.46 -1.60
N TYR A 29 22.25 6.60 -1.20
CA TYR A 29 20.82 6.87 -1.30
C TYR A 29 20.40 7.21 -2.75
N SER A 30 19.22 6.72 -3.14
CA SER A 30 18.52 7.16 -4.34
C SER A 30 17.03 7.26 -4.03
N VAL A 31 16.33 8.21 -4.66
CA VAL A 31 14.88 8.39 -4.50
C VAL A 31 14.12 7.09 -4.76
N LYS A 32 14.57 6.28 -5.73
CA LYS A 32 13.98 4.96 -6.04
C LYS A 32 14.11 3.99 -4.86
N LEU A 33 15.26 3.97 -4.20
CA LEU A 33 15.54 3.10 -3.06
C LEU A 33 14.76 3.55 -1.82
N GLY A 34 14.69 4.86 -1.58
CA GLY A 34 13.87 5.43 -0.51
C GLY A 34 12.38 5.14 -0.71
N TYR A 35 11.85 5.36 -1.93
CA TYR A 35 10.46 5.04 -2.24
C TYR A 35 10.14 3.55 -2.03
N ASN A 36 11.02 2.66 -2.50
CA ASN A 36 10.83 1.22 -2.33
C ASN A 36 10.88 0.81 -0.85
N PHE A 37 11.77 1.40 -0.06
CA PHE A 37 11.84 1.17 1.38
C PHE A 37 10.52 1.57 2.07
N LEU A 38 10.06 2.80 1.87
CA LEU A 38 8.82 3.31 2.44
C LEU A 38 7.59 2.54 1.94
N SER A 39 7.59 2.09 0.68
CA SER A 39 6.50 1.31 0.11
C SER A 39 6.40 -0.06 0.77
N LYS A 40 7.55 -0.71 1.04
CA LYS A 40 7.58 -1.98 1.77
C LYS A 40 7.18 -1.80 3.22
N GLU A 41 7.66 -0.75 3.88
CA GLU A 41 7.31 -0.43 5.27
C GLU A 41 5.81 -0.17 5.43
N LYS A 42 5.20 0.58 4.49
CA LYS A 42 3.75 0.79 4.46
C LYS A 42 3.00 -0.53 4.32
N VAL A 43 3.43 -1.41 3.42
CA VAL A 43 2.81 -2.74 3.21
C VAL A 43 2.96 -3.62 4.46
N SER A 44 4.11 -3.60 5.15
CA SER A 44 4.32 -4.37 6.37
C SER A 44 3.58 -3.79 7.59
N ALA A 45 3.47 -2.46 7.70
CA ALA A 45 2.70 -1.80 8.76
C ALA A 45 1.19 -2.00 8.58
N SER A 46 0.75 -2.23 7.34
CA SER A 46 -0.63 -2.61 7.03
C SER A 46 -0.72 -4.12 6.80
N LEU A 47 -0.36 -4.89 7.83
CA LEU A 47 -0.61 -6.33 7.94
C LEU A 47 -2.11 -6.71 7.89
N ASP A 48 -3.01 -5.74 7.72
CA ASP A 48 -4.40 -5.94 7.26
C ASP A 48 -4.53 -6.10 5.73
N ASN A 49 -3.44 -5.97 4.96
CA ASN A 49 -3.42 -6.19 3.51
C ASN A 49 -3.25 -7.68 3.18
N PHE A 50 -4.22 -8.50 3.58
CA PHE A 50 -4.47 -9.80 2.93
C PHE A 50 -4.74 -9.68 1.41
N GLN A 51 -4.83 -8.46 0.88
CA GLN A 51 -5.22 -8.15 -0.49
C GLN A 51 -4.06 -8.15 -1.50
N ALA A 52 -2.81 -7.82 -1.15
CA ALA A 52 -1.78 -7.61 -2.17
C ALA A 52 -1.37 -8.87 -2.97
N PRO A 53 -0.98 -10.00 -2.33
CA PRO A 53 -0.60 -11.20 -3.06
C PRO A 53 -1.81 -11.93 -3.66
N GLN A 54 -2.96 -11.94 -2.98
CA GLN A 54 -4.17 -12.61 -3.49
C GLN A 54 -4.76 -11.90 -4.71
N LEU A 55 -4.75 -10.56 -4.74
CA LEU A 55 -5.27 -9.82 -5.89
C LEU A 55 -4.40 -9.97 -7.14
N GLN A 56 -3.08 -10.20 -7.01
CA GLN A 56 -2.25 -10.46 -8.20
C GLN A 56 -2.64 -11.74 -8.93
N GLY A 57 -2.94 -12.81 -8.18
CA GLY A 57 -3.49 -14.05 -8.75
C GLY A 57 -4.86 -13.83 -9.39
N LEU A 58 -5.72 -13.05 -8.73
CA LEU A 58 -7.06 -12.70 -9.20
C LEU A 58 -7.03 -11.92 -10.52
N TRP A 59 -6.09 -10.98 -10.70
CA TRP A 59 -5.94 -10.29 -11.99
C TRP A 59 -5.59 -11.23 -13.12
N LYS A 60 -4.63 -12.14 -12.87
CA LYS A 60 -4.28 -13.16 -13.86
C LYS A 60 -5.52 -13.98 -14.25
N GLN A 61 -6.30 -14.42 -13.26
CA GLN A 61 -7.54 -15.16 -13.51
C GLN A 61 -8.55 -14.36 -14.34
N ILE A 62 -8.87 -13.13 -13.94
CA ILE A 62 -9.84 -12.25 -14.63
C ILE A 62 -9.47 -12.07 -16.11
N TRP A 63 -8.19 -11.83 -16.41
CA TRP A 63 -7.74 -11.61 -17.78
C TRP A 63 -7.55 -12.89 -18.60
N THR A 64 -7.42 -14.05 -17.95
CA THR A 64 -7.38 -15.37 -18.62
C THR A 64 -8.76 -15.96 -18.91
N CYS A 65 -9.82 -15.44 -18.30
CA CYS A 65 -11.18 -15.90 -18.59
C CYS A 65 -11.55 -15.62 -20.05
N LYS A 66 -12.16 -16.61 -20.73
CA LYS A 66 -12.73 -16.46 -22.08
C LYS A 66 -14.05 -15.68 -22.04
N VAL A 67 -14.01 -14.46 -21.52
CA VAL A 67 -15.15 -13.55 -21.43
C VAL A 67 -14.87 -12.28 -22.23
N PRO A 68 -15.89 -11.57 -22.73
CA PRO A 68 -15.69 -10.28 -23.35
C PRO A 68 -14.96 -9.32 -22.40
N ASN A 69 -14.02 -8.52 -22.93
CA ASN A 69 -13.22 -7.57 -22.14
C ASN A 69 -14.04 -6.62 -21.27
N LYS A 70 -15.31 -6.36 -21.63
CA LYS A 70 -16.26 -5.57 -20.84
C LYS A 70 -16.52 -6.20 -19.47
N VAL A 71 -16.63 -7.53 -19.41
CA VAL A 71 -16.86 -8.28 -18.16
C VAL A 71 -15.60 -8.27 -17.30
N GLY A 72 -14.43 -8.49 -17.91
CA GLY A 72 -13.14 -8.38 -17.19
C GLY A 72 -12.92 -7.00 -16.59
N ASN A 73 -13.24 -5.92 -17.34
CA ASN A 73 -13.20 -4.55 -16.84
C ASN A 73 -14.21 -4.31 -15.71
N PHE A 74 -15.42 -4.85 -15.81
CA PHE A 74 -16.43 -4.72 -14.75
C PHE A 74 -15.96 -5.38 -13.45
N LEU A 75 -15.45 -6.61 -13.53
CA LEU A 75 -14.87 -7.34 -12.39
C LEU A 75 -13.67 -6.59 -11.80
N TRP A 76 -12.77 -6.08 -12.66
CA TRP A 76 -11.63 -5.28 -12.21
C TRP A 76 -12.05 -4.04 -11.43
N ARG A 77 -13.05 -3.30 -11.94
CA ARG A 77 -13.61 -2.11 -11.25
C ARG A 77 -14.29 -2.48 -9.93
N GLY A 78 -14.99 -3.61 -9.88
CA GLY A 78 -15.63 -4.13 -8.66
C GLY A 78 -14.62 -4.50 -7.59
N CYS A 79 -13.65 -5.35 -7.93
CA CYS A 79 -12.62 -5.80 -7.00
C CYS A 79 -11.71 -4.66 -6.50
N LYS A 80 -11.60 -3.55 -7.25
CA LYS A 80 -10.87 -2.35 -6.83
C LYS A 80 -11.72 -1.33 -6.06
N ASN A 81 -13.00 -1.59 -5.80
CA ASN A 81 -13.92 -0.59 -5.22
C ASN A 81 -13.84 0.73 -6.00
N ALA A 82 -13.78 0.62 -7.33
CA ALA A 82 -13.65 1.75 -8.25
C ALA A 82 -15.01 2.30 -8.69
N PHE A 83 -16.10 1.61 -8.36
CA PHE A 83 -17.44 2.12 -8.58
C PHE A 83 -17.72 3.34 -7.68
N PRO A 84 -18.34 4.40 -8.22
CA PRO A 84 -18.69 5.62 -7.48
C PRO A 84 -19.92 5.36 -6.59
N VAL A 85 -19.81 4.40 -5.68
CA VAL A 85 -20.84 4.12 -4.68
C VAL A 85 -20.59 4.98 -3.45
N LYS A 86 -21.65 5.31 -2.71
CA LYS A 86 -21.59 6.27 -1.60
C LYS A 86 -20.54 5.89 -0.56
N THR A 87 -20.40 4.60 -0.23
CA THR A 87 -19.36 4.14 0.70
C THR A 87 -17.95 4.39 0.18
N ASN A 88 -17.71 4.19 -1.13
CA ASN A 88 -16.44 4.52 -1.75
C ASN A 88 -16.16 6.04 -1.82
N LEU A 89 -17.20 6.85 -1.96
CA LEU A 89 -17.09 8.31 -1.96
C LEU A 89 -16.81 8.85 -0.55
N VAL A 90 -17.44 8.30 0.49
CA VAL A 90 -17.12 8.62 1.89
C VAL A 90 -15.71 8.20 2.24
N ARG A 91 -15.28 6.99 1.86
CA ARG A 91 -13.90 6.54 2.05
C ARG A 91 -12.87 7.46 1.39
N ARG A 92 -13.24 8.13 0.29
CA ARG A 92 -12.40 9.11 -0.41
C ARG A 92 -12.60 10.55 0.09
N ASN A 93 -13.33 10.75 1.19
CA ASN A 93 -13.69 12.05 1.76
C ASN A 93 -14.42 12.99 0.78
N VAL A 94 -15.09 12.43 -0.24
CA VAL A 94 -15.91 13.21 -1.19
C VAL A 94 -17.29 13.48 -0.62
N LEU A 95 -17.82 12.57 0.20
CA LEU A 95 -19.11 12.70 0.88
C LEU A 95 -18.93 12.53 2.39
N ALA A 96 -19.77 13.19 3.18
CA ALA A 96 -19.71 13.13 4.65
C ALA A 96 -20.49 11.94 5.25
N LYS A 97 -21.45 11.38 4.52
CA LYS A 97 -22.33 10.28 4.97
C LYS A 97 -22.55 9.30 3.83
N ASP A 98 -22.57 8.02 4.14
CA ASP A 98 -22.73 6.91 3.20
C ASP A 98 -24.17 6.39 3.11
N VAL A 99 -25.10 7.06 3.79
CA VAL A 99 -26.50 6.68 3.87
C VAL A 99 -27.16 6.64 2.48
N CYS A 100 -27.78 5.51 2.15
CA CYS A 100 -28.59 5.36 0.94
C CYS A 100 -29.80 6.31 0.96
N ASP A 101 -30.01 7.08 -0.11
CA ASP A 101 -31.14 8.03 -0.18
C ASP A 101 -32.50 7.33 -0.28
N HIS A 102 -32.50 6.06 -0.72
CA HIS A 102 -33.71 5.30 -0.93
C HIS A 102 -34.17 4.56 0.34
N CYS A 103 -33.27 3.92 1.08
CA CYS A 103 -33.64 3.15 2.28
C CYS A 103 -33.33 3.90 3.59
N LYS A 104 -32.51 4.96 3.56
CA LYS A 104 -32.08 5.77 4.71
C LYS A 104 -31.47 4.99 5.89
N GLN A 105 -31.20 3.70 5.73
CA GLN A 105 -30.85 2.78 6.84
C GLN A 105 -29.48 2.14 6.68
N LEU A 106 -29.04 1.90 5.44
CA LEU A 106 -27.79 1.18 5.18
C LEU A 106 -26.82 2.03 4.36
N PRO A 107 -25.50 1.84 4.56
CA PRO A 107 -24.48 2.34 3.65
C PRO A 107 -24.81 1.88 2.22
N GLY A 108 -24.79 2.82 1.27
CA GLY A 108 -24.90 2.50 -0.14
C GLY A 108 -23.65 1.76 -0.60
N ASP A 109 -23.59 0.46 -0.38
CA ASP A 109 -22.54 -0.44 -0.83
C ASP A 109 -22.79 -0.92 -2.26
N THR A 110 -21.75 -1.44 -2.92
CA THR A 110 -21.82 -1.94 -4.30
C THR A 110 -22.88 -3.02 -4.50
N LEU A 111 -23.26 -3.74 -3.45
CA LEU A 111 -24.33 -4.74 -3.47
C LEU A 111 -25.72 -4.17 -3.19
N HIS A 112 -25.79 -2.96 -2.60
CA HIS A 112 -27.04 -2.24 -2.30
C HIS A 112 -27.45 -1.29 -3.42
N ALA A 113 -26.58 -1.04 -4.41
CA ALA A 113 -26.81 -0.14 -5.54
C ALA A 113 -27.41 -0.83 -6.79
N VAL A 114 -27.94 -2.05 -6.64
CA VAL A 114 -28.63 -2.80 -7.70
C VAL A 114 -30.13 -2.68 -7.53
#